data_AF-A0AA87URP5-F1
#
_entry.id   AF-A0AA87URP5-F1
#
_cell.length_a   1.000
_cell.length_b   1.000
_cell.length_c   1.000
_cell.angle_alpha   90.00
_cell.angle_beta   90.00
_cell.angle_gamma   90.00
#
_symmetry.space_group_name_H-M   'P 1'
#
loop_
_entity.id
_entity.type
_entity.pdbx_description
1 polymer ?
#
loop_
_entity_poly.entity_id
_entity_poly.type
_entity_poly.pdbx_seq_one_letter_code
_entity_poly.pdbx_strand_id
1 'polypeptide(L)'
;MGYILEMQNDPPRPSAYSSADIAAILADLQATVSGATSLERWTKSSTVPVDRVVAGADLTYLRLTAHDAEGSPIVLMLRERVWQRAI
;
A
#
# COMPACT_ATOMS: atom_id res chain seq x y z
N MET A 1 18.95 -31.04 -31.65
CA MET A 1 17.64 -30.40 -31.46
C MET A 1 17.32 -30.39 -29.97
N GLY A 2 17.80 -29.39 -29.25
CA GLY A 2 17.52 -29.23 -27.82
C GLY A 2 16.43 -28.17 -27.68
N TYR A 3 15.30 -28.54 -27.09
CA TYR A 3 14.19 -27.61 -26.88
C TYR A 3 14.57 -26.62 -25.78
N ILE A 4 14.52 -25.34 -26.13
CA ILE A 4 14.69 -24.20 -25.26
C ILE A 4 13.40 -24.12 -24.45
N LEU A 5 13.45 -24.38 -23.14
CA LEU A 5 12.32 -24.07 -22.27
C LEU A 5 12.26 -22.54 -22.19
N GLU A 6 11.39 -21.93 -23.00
CA GLU A 6 10.90 -20.58 -22.77
C GLU A 6 10.21 -20.58 -21.41
N MET A 7 10.97 -20.25 -20.35
CA MET A 7 10.40 -19.78 -19.11
C MET A 7 9.70 -18.47 -19.43
N GLN A 8 8.40 -18.62 -19.69
CA GLN A 8 7.36 -17.62 -19.64
C GLN A 8 7.80 -16.45 -18.77
N ASN A 9 7.85 -15.26 -19.37
CA ASN A 9 7.83 -13.99 -18.66
C ASN A 9 6.51 -13.95 -17.87
N ASP A 10 6.47 -14.59 -16.70
CA ASP A 10 5.54 -14.20 -15.65
C ASP A 10 5.77 -12.68 -15.50
N PRO A 11 4.77 -11.82 -15.74
CA PRO A 11 4.92 -10.42 -15.37
C PRO A 11 5.34 -10.41 -13.90
N PRO A 12 6.32 -9.58 -13.48
CA PRO A 12 6.79 -9.58 -12.11
C PRO A 12 5.55 -9.47 -11.23
N ARG A 13 5.25 -10.53 -10.46
CA ARG A 13 4.13 -10.49 -9.51
C ARG A 13 4.33 -9.20 -8.74
N PRO A 14 3.31 -8.31 -8.67
CA PRO A 14 3.46 -7.04 -7.97
C PRO A 14 4.00 -7.39 -6.57
N SER A 15 5.21 -6.92 -6.28
CA SER A 15 5.98 -7.35 -5.10
C SER A 15 5.06 -7.35 -3.89
N ALA A 16 4.79 -8.54 -3.36
CA ALA A 16 3.89 -8.69 -2.24
C ALA A 16 4.52 -8.00 -1.03
N TYR A 17 3.78 -7.11 -0.39
CA TYR A 17 4.28 -6.45 0.82
C TYR A 17 4.22 -7.43 1.99
N SER A 18 5.35 -7.57 2.68
CA SER A 18 5.41 -8.32 3.92
C SER A 18 4.72 -7.54 5.03
N SER A 19 4.34 -8.21 6.12
CA SER A 19 3.79 -7.54 7.30
C SER A 19 4.74 -6.46 7.86
N ALA A 20 6.06 -6.68 7.76
CA ALA A 20 7.07 -5.69 8.15
C ALA A 20 7.05 -4.44 7.25
N ASP A 21 6.89 -4.62 5.94
CA ASP A 21 6.80 -3.50 4.99
C ASP A 21 5.52 -2.68 5.24
N ILE A 22 4.39 -3.36 5.46
CA ILE A 22 3.12 -2.70 5.82
C ILE A 22 3.26 -1.93 7.13
N ALA A 23 3.94 -2.49 8.14
CA ALA A 23 4.19 -1.81 9.41
C ALA A 23 5.09 -0.57 9.23
N ALA A 24 6.09 -0.63 8.35
CA ALA A 24 6.93 0.52 8.02
C ALA A 24 6.12 1.64 7.34
N ILE A 25 5.24 1.29 6.39
CA ILE A 25 4.32 2.24 5.75
C ILE A 25 3.39 2.88 6.79
N LEU A 26 2.82 2.08 7.69
CA LEU A 26 1.96 2.57 8.76
C LEU A 26 2.70 3.54 9.69
N ALA A 27 3.94 3.23 10.06
CA ALA A 27 4.77 4.12 10.90
C ALA A 27 5.06 5.45 10.19
N ASP A 28 5.38 5.41 8.90
CA ASP A 28 5.63 6.60 8.10
C ASP A 28 4.37 7.46 7.93
N LEU A 29 3.22 6.84 7.65
CA LEU A 29 1.92 7.50 7.63
C LEU A 29 1.59 8.15 8.98
N GLN A 30 1.83 7.45 10.08
CA GLN A 30 1.57 7.97 11.42
C GLN A 30 2.44 9.19 11.74
N ALA A 31 3.69 9.22 11.27
CA ALA A 31 4.61 10.32 11.49
C ALA A 31 4.31 11.55 10.62
N THR A 32 3.82 11.34 9.39
CA THR A 32 3.74 12.40 8.37
C THR A 32 2.33 12.87 8.05
N VAL A 33 1.31 12.02 8.25
CA VAL A 33 -0.06 12.28 7.83
C VAL A 33 -0.95 12.65 9.02
N SER A 34 -1.11 13.96 9.22
CA SER A 34 -2.00 14.51 10.25
C SER A 34 -3.40 14.88 9.73
N GLY A 35 -3.67 14.73 8.44
CA GLY A 35 -4.95 15.10 7.80
C GLY A 35 -4.91 14.98 6.27
N ALA A 36 -6.02 15.33 5.61
CA ALA A 36 -6.21 15.13 4.17
C ALA A 36 -5.11 15.76 3.29
N THR A 37 -4.73 17.00 3.57
CA THR A 37 -3.67 17.69 2.80
C THR A 37 -2.30 17.04 2.97
N SER A 38 -1.97 16.58 4.18
CA SER A 38 -0.72 15.85 4.43
C SER A 38 -0.74 14.47 3.77
N LEU A 39 -1.90 13.82 3.68
CA LEU A 39 -2.09 12.55 2.98
C LEU A 39 -1.84 12.71 1.48
N GLU A 40 -2.40 13.75 0.85
CA GLU A 40 -2.14 14.04 -0.57
C GLU A 40 -0.68 14.38 -0.84
N ARG A 41 -0.01 15.07 0.08
CA ARG A 41 1.42 15.35 -0.03
C ARG A 41 2.23 14.05 0.10
N TRP A 42 1.86 13.21 1.06
CA TRP A 42 2.49 11.93 1.29
C TRP A 42 2.38 11.04 0.06
N THR A 43 1.20 10.90 -0.55
CA THR A 43 1.03 10.06 -1.75
C THR A 43 1.81 10.56 -2.97
N LYS A 44 2.05 11.87 -3.09
CA LYS A 44 2.89 12.44 -4.16
C LYS A 44 4.39 12.25 -3.92
N SER A 45 4.82 12.22 -2.66
CA SER A 45 6.23 12.13 -2.29
C SER A 45 6.69 10.70 -1.98
N SER A 46 5.75 9.81 -1.66
CA SER A 46 6.02 8.44 -1.27
C SER A 46 6.25 7.57 -2.49
N THR A 47 7.17 6.61 -2.35
CA THR A 47 7.40 5.56 -3.36
C THR A 47 6.40 4.42 -3.27
N VAL A 48 5.48 4.49 -2.29
CA VAL A 48 4.43 3.48 -2.09
C VAL A 48 3.41 3.56 -3.22
N PRO A 49 3.12 2.46 -3.93
CA PRO A 49 2.18 2.44 -5.04
C PRO A 49 0.75 2.49 -4.52
N VAL A 50 0.16 3.68 -4.53
CA VAL A 50 -1.21 3.93 -4.08
C VAL A 50 -2.18 3.83 -5.27
N ASP A 51 -3.16 2.94 -5.15
CA ASP A 51 -4.25 2.76 -6.13
C ASP A 51 -5.36 3.79 -5.92
N ARG A 52 -5.75 3.98 -4.66
CA ARG A 52 -6.88 4.85 -4.30
C ARG A 52 -6.65 5.53 -2.96
N VAL A 53 -7.01 6.80 -2.90
CA VAL A 53 -7.03 7.59 -1.67
C VAL A 53 -8.44 8.12 -1.47
N VAL A 54 -8.94 7.99 -0.24
CA VAL A 54 -10.19 8.62 0.19
C VAL A 54 -9.90 9.33 1.50
N ALA A 55 -10.04 10.66 1.49
CA ALA A 55 -9.88 11.49 2.68
C ALA A 55 -11.21 12.23 2.93
N GLY A 56 -12.07 11.64 3.76
CA GLY A 56 -13.34 12.21 4.19
C GLY A 56 -13.31 12.67 5.65
N ALA A 57 -14.35 13.42 6.04
CA ALA A 57 -14.52 13.90 7.42
C ALA A 57 -14.70 12.77 8.43
N ASP A 58 -15.41 11.69 8.05
CA ASP A 58 -15.69 10.53 8.91
C ASP A 58 -14.70 9.38 8.71
N LEU A 59 -14.18 9.22 7.49
CA LEU A 59 -13.33 8.10 7.13
C LEU A 59 -12.23 8.56 6.19
N THR A 60 -11.00 8.27 6.58
CA THR A 60 -9.83 8.41 5.72
C THR A 60 -9.19 7.05 5.54
N TYR A 61 -9.03 6.61 4.30
CA TYR A 61 -8.34 5.37 3.95
C TYR A 61 -7.57 5.50 2.64
N LEU A 62 -6.57 4.66 2.47
CA LEU A 62 -5.85 4.49 1.22
C LEU A 62 -5.73 3.01 0.90
N ARG A 63 -5.74 2.69 -0.38
CA ARG A 63 -5.56 1.35 -0.92
C ARG A 63 -4.29 1.34 -1.74
N LEU A 64 -3.45 0.34 -1.52
CA LEU A 64 -2.26 0.12 -2.34
C LEU A 64 -2.61 -0.65 -3.60
N THR A 65 -1.87 -0.39 -4.67
CA THR A 65 -1.93 -1.18 -5.92
C THR A 65 -1.34 -2.58 -5.71
N ALA A 66 -0.43 -2.71 -4.74
CA ALA A 66 0.16 -3.98 -4.37
C ALA A 66 -0.72 -4.76 -3.38
N HIS A 67 -0.47 -6.07 -3.31
CA HIS A 67 -1.12 -7.00 -2.40
C HIS A 67 -0.16 -7.40 -1.28
N ASP A 68 -0.69 -7.94 -0.20
CA ASP A 68 0.14 -8.50 0.85
C ASP A 68 0.66 -9.89 0.47
N ALA A 69 1.46 -10.49 1.37
CA ALA A 69 2.02 -11.83 1.18
C ALA A 69 0.97 -12.93 0.89
N GLU A 70 -0.28 -12.74 1.33
CA GLU A 70 -1.38 -13.68 1.08
C GLU A 70 -2.18 -13.34 -0.19
N GLY A 71 -1.80 -12.30 -0.94
CA GLY A 71 -2.50 -11.84 -2.14
C GLY A 71 -3.75 -11.01 -1.84
N SER A 72 -3.97 -10.62 -0.58
CA SER A 72 -5.08 -9.78 -0.15
C SER A 72 -4.79 -8.30 -0.44
N PRO A 73 -5.82 -7.49 -0.74
CA PRO A 73 -5.65 -6.07 -0.95
C PRO A 73 -5.17 -5.39 0.34
N ILE A 74 -4.20 -4.48 0.21
CA ILE A 74 -3.71 -3.70 1.35
C ILE A 74 -4.50 -2.40 1.41
N VAL A 75 -5.35 -2.30 2.41
CA VAL A 75 -6.11 -1.09 2.73
C VAL A 75 -5.65 -0.59 4.09
N LEU A 76 -5.22 0.67 4.14
CA LEU A 76 -4.82 1.34 5.38
C LEU A 76 -5.86 2.41 5.69
N MET A 77 -6.37 2.43 6.91
CA MET A 77 -7.40 3.33 7.37
C MET A 77 -6.93 4.12 8.59
N LEU A 78 -7.35 5.37 8.68
CA LEU A 78 -7.16 6.22 9.83
C LEU A 78 -8.40 6.12 10.73
N ARG A 79 -8.23 5.59 11.95
CA ARG A 79 -9.28 5.55 12.98
C ARG A 79 -8.74 6.15 14.27
N GLU A 80 -9.51 7.03 14.90
CA GLU A 80 -9.12 7.64 16.19
C GLU A 80 -7.70 8.24 16.19
N ARG A 81 -7.29 8.82 15.05
CA ARG A 81 -5.94 9.37 14.79
C ARG A 81 -4.79 8.34 14.72
N VAL A 82 -5.11 7.07 14.57
CA VAL A 82 -4.15 5.97 14.39
C VAL A 82 -4.35 5.33 13.01
N TRP A 83 -3.27 5.20 12.25
CA TRP A 83 -3.26 4.44 11.02
C TRP A 83 -3.19 2.94 11.29
N GLN A 84 -4.08 2.17 10.68
CA GLN A 84 -4.16 0.73 10.83
C GLN A 84 -4.48 0.05 9.49
N ARG A 85 -4.07 -1.20 9.34
CA ARG A 85 -4.53 -2.04 8.22
C ARG A 85 -6.00 -2.43 8.46
N ALA A 86 -6.83 -2.34 7.44
CA ALA A 86 -8.16 -2.94 7.44
C ALA A 86 -8.01 -4.47 7.29
N ILE A 87 -8.58 -5.20 8.24
CA ILE A 87 -8.64 -6.68 8.30
C ILE A 87 -9.94 -7.19 7.69
#